data_AF-A0A715AS94-F1
#
_entry.id   AF-A0A715AS94-F1
#
_cell.length_a   1.000
_cell.length_b   1.000
_cell.length_c   1.000
_cell.angle_alpha   90.00
_cell.angle_beta   90.00
_cell.angle_gamma   90.00
#
_symmetry.space_group_name_H-M   'P 1'
#
loop_
_entity.id
_entity.type
_entity.pdbx_description
1 polymer ?
#
loop_
_entity_poly.entity_id
_entity_poly.type
_entity_poly.pdbx_seq_one_letter_code
_entity_poly.pdbx_strand_id
1 'polypeptide(L)'
;MNDRLCFEVHDNKGYFVFPDTWFGPLLGEFEEVLDAYDADEISETSYINKLRRLAQREPDFIDIHAHLAYAFLEQNAPRKALNAALKGLAAGNRIIPESFCGEIIWMHPENRPYLRALYAAILANVHLQRHQDAVMLTDKILAYNPEDNQGARWLLGSELLRTGDHERAFSVLKEHADEFSPYWYELGLLHFLNGEHVKAATAFRHGFATNTYIAEMLCGNLHPFPLAVWHDFSGSLDTAEDYYATYSPLWGQYPEALLFVNWLYNHSSVLHERSEIIKCAEMLIQEDDFEICESILRQQEHLWKRIDKTLSEEIVQKCRNMNGEYIWPWILPFSAAGMKHSSIQYQ
;
A
#
# COMPACT_ATOMS: atom_id res chain seq x y z
N MET A 1 -17.75 34.51 -14.35
CA MET A 1 -16.39 33.96 -14.24
C MET A 1 -16.10 33.31 -15.57
N ASN A 2 -15.08 33.76 -16.31
CA ASN A 2 -14.57 32.99 -17.44
C ASN A 2 -13.56 32.00 -16.84
N ASP A 3 -14.05 30.91 -16.25
CA ASP A 3 -13.14 29.83 -15.88
C ASP A 3 -12.48 29.33 -17.17
N ARG A 4 -11.15 29.46 -17.23
CA ARG A 4 -10.35 29.06 -18.40
C ARG A 4 -10.28 27.55 -18.55
N LEU A 5 -10.43 26.83 -17.42
CA LEU A 5 -10.57 25.39 -17.33
C LEU A 5 -12.05 25.02 -17.37
N CYS A 6 -12.42 24.04 -18.18
CA CYS A 6 -13.80 23.57 -18.30
C CYS A 6 -13.92 22.11 -17.87
N PHE A 7 -15.13 21.71 -17.48
CA PHE A 7 -15.49 20.33 -17.18
C PHE A 7 -16.76 19.97 -17.94
N GLU A 8 -16.67 18.98 -18.83
CA GLU A 8 -17.78 18.49 -19.62
C GLU A 8 -18.26 17.16 -19.08
N VAL A 9 -19.57 16.91 -19.21
CA VAL A 9 -20.19 15.64 -18.79
C VAL A 9 -20.89 15.02 -19.99
N HIS A 10 -20.42 13.84 -20.40
CA HIS A 10 -21.01 13.05 -21.49
C HIS A 10 -21.20 11.61 -21.00
N ASP A 11 -22.40 11.05 -21.16
CA ASP A 11 -22.71 9.66 -20.78
C ASP A 11 -22.25 9.26 -19.36
N ASN A 12 -22.51 10.14 -18.38
CA ASN A 12 -22.08 9.97 -16.98
C ASN A 12 -20.55 9.88 -16.78
N LYS A 13 -19.78 10.40 -17.73
CA LYS A 13 -18.33 10.53 -17.67
C LYS A 13 -17.94 11.99 -17.70
N GLY A 14 -16.99 12.34 -16.85
CA GLY A 14 -16.44 13.67 -16.67
C GLY A 14 -15.15 13.86 -17.44
N TYR A 15 -15.03 15.01 -18.08
CA TYR A 15 -13.90 15.36 -18.93
C TYR A 15 -13.40 16.75 -18.58
N PHE A 16 -12.17 16.84 -18.08
CA PHE A 16 -11.50 18.13 -18.03
C PHE A 16 -11.12 18.59 -19.44
N VAL A 17 -11.29 19.89 -19.70
CA VAL A 17 -10.91 20.50 -20.96
C VAL A 17 -10.00 21.68 -20.65
N PHE A 18 -8.77 21.63 -21.19
CA PHE A 18 -7.76 22.67 -21.09
C PHE A 18 -7.64 23.36 -22.46
N PRO A 19 -8.32 24.49 -22.72
CA PRO A 19 -8.30 25.11 -24.03
C PRO A 19 -6.90 25.61 -24.42
N ASP A 20 -6.43 25.22 -25.61
CA ASP A 20 -5.10 25.58 -26.14
C ASP A 20 -4.81 27.08 -26.13
N THR A 21 -5.84 27.90 -26.33
CA THR A 21 -5.73 29.36 -26.32
C THR A 21 -5.16 29.90 -25.00
N TRP A 22 -5.36 29.18 -23.90
CA TRP A 22 -4.93 29.58 -22.57
C TRP A 22 -3.78 28.71 -22.06
N PHE A 23 -3.83 27.40 -22.30
CA PHE A 23 -2.87 26.45 -21.72
C PHE A 23 -1.78 26.00 -22.69
N GLY A 24 -1.94 26.15 -24.01
CA GLY A 24 -0.99 25.62 -25.00
C GLY A 24 0.46 26.12 -24.81
N PRO A 25 0.71 27.45 -24.71
CA PRO A 25 2.05 27.96 -24.46
C PRO A 25 2.63 27.55 -23.10
N LEU A 26 1.78 27.34 -22.09
CA LEU A 26 2.20 26.88 -20.77
C LEU A 26 2.55 25.39 -20.78
N LEU A 27 1.81 24.58 -21.53
CA LEU A 27 1.97 23.14 -21.62
C LEU A 27 3.36 22.79 -22.18
N GLY A 28 3.80 23.44 -23.26
CA GLY A 28 5.16 23.22 -23.79
C GLY A 28 6.26 23.56 -22.79
N GLU A 29 6.16 24.70 -22.09
CA GLU A 29 7.13 25.07 -21.05
C GLU A 29 7.09 24.10 -19.85
N PHE A 30 5.91 23.57 -19.53
CA PHE A 30 5.74 22.57 -18.48
C PHE A 30 6.37 21.22 -18.87
N GLU A 31 6.10 20.73 -20.07
CA GLU A 31 6.68 19.50 -20.62
C GLU A 31 8.22 19.58 -20.68
N GLU A 32 8.79 20.70 -21.15
CA GLU A 32 10.24 20.93 -21.12
C GLU A 32 10.83 20.85 -19.70
N VAL A 33 10.07 21.25 -18.67
CA VAL A 33 10.50 21.15 -17.28
C VAL A 33 10.42 19.71 -16.76
N LEU A 34 9.41 18.94 -17.17
CA LEU A 34 9.30 17.52 -16.83
C LEU A 34 10.43 16.73 -17.50
N ASP A 35 10.61 16.87 -18.81
CA ASP A 35 11.62 16.16 -19.59
C ASP A 35 13.03 16.42 -19.05
N ALA A 36 13.35 17.67 -18.71
CA ALA A 36 14.64 18.01 -18.14
C ALA A 36 14.86 17.43 -16.72
N TYR A 37 13.79 17.21 -15.95
CA TYR A 37 13.89 16.57 -14.63
C TYR A 37 14.05 15.05 -14.78
N ASP A 38 13.25 14.43 -15.64
CA ASP A 38 13.29 13.00 -15.91
C ASP A 38 14.62 12.56 -16.57
N ALA A 39 15.26 13.47 -17.32
CA ALA A 39 16.58 13.27 -17.91
C ALA A 39 17.76 13.66 -16.97
N ASP A 40 17.49 13.95 -15.69
CA ASP A 40 18.47 14.40 -14.69
C ASP A 40 19.27 15.68 -15.09
N GLU A 41 18.76 16.48 -16.02
CA GLU A 41 19.42 17.71 -16.50
C GLU A 41 19.26 18.88 -15.50
N ILE A 42 18.22 18.82 -14.66
CA ILE A 42 17.97 19.80 -13.60
C ILE A 42 17.83 19.12 -12.24
N SER A 43 18.32 19.77 -11.20
CA SER A 43 18.10 19.29 -9.83
C SER A 43 16.64 19.43 -9.42
N GLU A 44 16.20 18.59 -8.47
CA GLU A 44 14.87 18.67 -7.86
C GLU A 44 14.54 20.09 -7.32
N THR A 45 15.53 20.78 -6.75
CA THR A 45 15.35 22.18 -6.30
C THR A 45 15.05 23.12 -7.48
N SER A 46 15.71 22.93 -8.61
CA SER A 46 15.45 23.70 -9.84
C SER A 46 14.06 23.38 -10.38
N TYR A 47 13.71 22.09 -10.45
CA TYR A 47 12.40 21.58 -10.86
C TYR A 47 11.26 22.22 -10.05
N ILE A 48 11.29 22.13 -8.72
CA ILE A 48 10.29 22.73 -7.83
C ILE A 48 10.19 24.26 -8.04
N ASN A 49 11.32 24.95 -8.22
CA ASN A 49 11.32 26.39 -8.42
C ASN A 49 10.73 26.80 -9.78
N LYS A 50 11.00 26.03 -10.84
CA LYS A 50 10.39 26.24 -12.17
C LYS A 50 8.87 25.99 -12.10
N LEU A 51 8.44 24.86 -11.53
CA LEU A 51 7.02 24.56 -11.34
C LEU A 51 6.30 25.65 -10.52
N ARG A 52 6.90 26.16 -9.45
CA ARG A 52 6.32 27.28 -8.67
C ARG A 52 6.12 28.55 -9.51
N ARG A 53 7.03 28.86 -10.43
CA ARG A 53 6.88 30.01 -11.34
C ARG A 53 5.74 29.79 -12.33
N LEU A 54 5.60 28.57 -12.86
CA LEU A 54 4.48 28.20 -13.73
C LEU A 54 3.14 28.30 -12.98
N ALA A 55 3.06 27.79 -11.76
CA ALA A 55 1.85 27.87 -10.92
C ALA A 55 1.46 29.31 -10.55
N GLN A 56 2.42 30.24 -10.47
CA GLN A 56 2.13 31.66 -10.26
C GLN A 56 1.52 32.33 -11.50
N ARG A 57 1.94 31.90 -12.70
CA ARG A 57 1.42 32.42 -13.97
C ARG A 57 0.02 31.87 -14.25
N GLU A 58 -0.17 30.57 -14.10
CA GLU A 58 -1.44 29.88 -14.38
C GLU A 58 -1.82 28.97 -13.22
N PRO A 59 -2.46 29.51 -12.16
CA PRO A 59 -2.76 28.78 -10.93
C PRO A 59 -3.81 27.68 -11.10
N ASP A 60 -4.64 27.74 -12.14
CA ASP A 60 -5.67 26.73 -12.43
C ASP A 60 -5.14 25.54 -13.25
N PHE A 61 -3.86 25.55 -13.66
CA PHE A 61 -3.27 24.38 -14.32
C PHE A 61 -2.94 23.31 -13.26
N ILE A 62 -3.89 22.39 -13.09
CA ILE A 62 -3.90 21.37 -12.02
C ILE A 62 -2.59 20.58 -11.98
N ASP A 63 -2.01 20.28 -13.13
CA ASP A 63 -0.91 19.32 -13.22
C ASP A 63 0.37 19.80 -12.56
N ILE A 64 0.65 21.10 -12.63
CA ILE A 64 1.78 21.70 -11.91
C ILE A 64 1.69 21.42 -10.41
N HIS A 65 0.47 21.54 -9.84
CA HIS A 65 0.26 21.31 -8.42
C HIS A 65 0.39 19.84 -8.05
N ALA A 66 -0.03 18.92 -8.93
CA ALA A 66 0.17 17.49 -8.75
C ALA A 66 1.67 17.15 -8.72
N HIS A 67 2.45 17.63 -9.69
CA HIS A 67 3.89 17.43 -9.75
C HIS A 67 4.65 18.06 -8.57
N LEU A 68 4.24 19.26 -8.14
CA LEU A 68 4.75 19.85 -6.90
C LEU A 68 4.44 18.98 -5.67
N ALA A 69 3.27 18.35 -5.62
CA ALA A 69 2.89 17.49 -4.51
C ALA A 69 3.76 16.23 -4.45
N TYR A 70 4.00 15.56 -5.57
CA TYR A 70 4.91 14.40 -5.64
C TYR A 70 6.35 14.76 -5.25
N ALA A 71 6.90 15.85 -5.77
CA ALA A 71 8.24 16.31 -5.37
C ALA A 71 8.31 16.59 -3.84
N PHE A 72 7.25 17.08 -3.22
CA PHE A 72 7.22 17.23 -1.76
C PHE A 72 7.03 15.91 -1.00
N LEU A 73 6.41 14.89 -1.60
CA LEU A 73 6.34 13.55 -1.01
C LEU A 73 7.73 12.89 -1.02
N GLU A 74 8.46 12.99 -2.14
CA GLU A 74 9.85 12.53 -2.28
C GLU A 74 10.78 13.19 -1.24
N GLN A 75 10.58 14.48 -0.96
CA GLN A 75 11.29 15.20 0.12
C GLN A 75 10.82 14.86 1.55
N ASN A 76 9.92 13.88 1.72
CA ASN A 76 9.28 13.56 3.00
C ASN A 76 8.66 14.80 3.68
N ALA A 77 8.03 15.67 2.89
CA ALA A 77 7.38 16.91 3.33
C ALA A 77 5.85 16.87 3.12
N PRO A 78 5.12 15.93 3.75
CA PRO A 78 3.74 15.62 3.39
C PRO A 78 2.76 16.78 3.63
N ARG A 79 3.05 17.70 4.57
CA ARG A 79 2.25 18.94 4.74
C ARG A 79 2.33 19.85 3.51
N LYS A 80 3.52 19.98 2.90
CA LYS A 80 3.69 20.78 1.68
C LYS A 80 3.04 20.07 0.49
N ALA A 81 3.18 18.75 0.42
CA ALA A 81 2.53 17.93 -0.60
C ALA A 81 1.01 18.10 -0.57
N LEU A 82 0.39 17.94 0.60
CA LEU A 82 -1.05 18.11 0.76
C LEU A 82 -1.50 19.51 0.36
N ASN A 83 -0.79 20.55 0.77
CA ASN A 83 -1.12 21.94 0.40
C ASN A 83 -1.00 22.19 -1.12
N ALA A 84 -0.06 21.56 -1.81
CA ALA A 84 0.06 21.64 -3.26
C ALA A 84 -1.10 20.89 -3.93
N ALA A 85 -1.32 19.61 -3.57
CA ALA A 85 -2.39 18.78 -4.10
C ALA A 85 -3.78 19.45 -3.94
N LEU A 86 -4.07 20.00 -2.75
CA LEU A 86 -5.33 20.70 -2.48
C LEU A 86 -5.54 21.94 -3.35
N LYS A 87 -4.48 22.63 -3.82
CA LYS A 87 -4.63 23.75 -4.76
C LYS A 87 -5.08 23.26 -6.14
N GLY A 88 -4.47 22.19 -6.64
CA GLY A 88 -4.90 21.55 -7.90
C GLY A 88 -6.33 21.02 -7.80
N LEU A 89 -6.65 20.33 -6.70
CA LEU A 89 -8.00 19.85 -6.45
C LEU A 89 -9.01 20.98 -6.31
N ALA A 90 -8.65 22.13 -5.71
CA ALA A 90 -9.54 23.28 -5.62
C ALA A 90 -9.88 23.86 -7.00
N ALA A 91 -8.90 23.92 -7.92
CA ALA A 91 -9.16 24.35 -9.30
C ALA A 91 -10.12 23.39 -10.02
N GLY A 92 -9.93 22.07 -9.88
CA GLY A 92 -10.82 21.08 -10.50
C GLY A 92 -12.20 20.99 -9.85
N ASN A 93 -12.28 20.96 -8.52
CA ASN A 93 -13.54 20.87 -7.79
C ASN A 93 -14.44 22.11 -8.00
N ARG A 94 -13.86 23.26 -8.37
CA ARG A 94 -14.62 24.49 -8.67
C ARG A 94 -15.52 24.33 -9.90
N ILE A 95 -15.10 23.49 -10.85
CA ILE A 95 -15.78 23.33 -12.15
C ILE A 95 -16.51 22.00 -12.28
N ILE A 96 -16.19 21.00 -11.45
CA ILE A 96 -17.00 19.77 -11.35
C ILE A 96 -18.36 20.14 -10.73
N PRO A 97 -19.49 19.85 -11.39
CA PRO A 97 -20.81 20.09 -10.81
C PRO A 97 -21.02 19.32 -9.50
N GLU A 98 -21.60 19.94 -8.48
CA GLU A 98 -21.88 19.27 -7.19
C GLU A 98 -22.76 18.03 -7.34
N SER A 99 -23.62 17.98 -8.38
CA SER A 99 -24.48 16.85 -8.69
C SER A 99 -23.80 15.73 -9.49
N PHE A 100 -22.53 15.90 -9.87
CA PHE A 100 -21.81 14.91 -10.67
C PHE A 100 -21.47 13.68 -9.82
N CYS A 101 -21.99 12.53 -10.23
CA CYS A 101 -21.74 11.21 -9.61
C CYS A 101 -21.18 10.20 -10.62
N GLY A 102 -20.60 10.70 -11.70
CA GLY A 102 -20.03 9.91 -12.79
C GLY A 102 -18.55 9.58 -12.61
N GLU A 103 -17.99 8.94 -13.62
CA GLU A 103 -16.58 8.54 -13.66
C GLU A 103 -15.71 9.66 -14.26
N ILE A 104 -14.49 9.84 -13.74
CA ILE A 104 -13.42 10.63 -14.34
C ILE A 104 -12.32 9.65 -14.72
N ILE A 105 -12.38 9.12 -15.95
CA ILE A 105 -11.55 7.99 -16.37
C ILE A 105 -10.12 8.42 -16.67
N TRP A 106 -9.14 7.67 -16.15
CA TRP A 106 -7.70 7.90 -16.32
C TRP A 106 -7.20 7.89 -17.78
N MET A 107 -7.83 7.07 -18.63
CA MET A 107 -7.42 6.91 -20.04
C MET A 107 -7.57 8.20 -20.86
N HIS A 108 -8.38 9.15 -20.41
CA HIS A 108 -8.44 10.49 -21.00
C HIS A 108 -7.28 11.34 -20.43
N PRO A 109 -6.30 11.76 -21.25
CA PRO A 109 -5.11 12.47 -20.77
C PRO A 109 -5.42 13.69 -19.91
N GLU A 110 -6.45 14.45 -20.28
CA GLU A 110 -6.87 15.68 -19.61
C GLU A 110 -7.43 15.41 -18.20
N ASN A 111 -7.87 14.19 -17.90
CA ASN A 111 -8.33 13.82 -16.56
C ASN A 111 -7.18 13.50 -15.60
N ARG A 112 -6.01 13.08 -16.14
CA ARG A 112 -4.87 12.62 -15.33
C ARG A 112 -4.35 13.67 -14.35
N PRO A 113 -4.25 14.98 -14.67
CA PRO A 113 -3.86 16.00 -13.70
C PRO A 113 -4.70 15.99 -12.41
N TYR A 114 -6.02 15.88 -12.54
CA TYR A 114 -6.91 15.87 -11.38
C TYR A 114 -6.77 14.59 -10.56
N LEU A 115 -6.71 13.43 -11.23
CA LEU A 115 -6.53 12.13 -10.57
C LEU A 115 -5.16 12.02 -9.87
N ARG A 116 -4.09 12.52 -10.51
CA ARG A 116 -2.75 12.66 -9.90
C ARG A 116 -2.77 13.56 -8.66
N ALA A 117 -3.43 14.73 -8.73
CA ALA A 117 -3.58 15.60 -7.57
C ALA A 117 -4.38 14.92 -6.44
N LEU A 118 -5.42 14.16 -6.78
CA LEU A 118 -6.24 13.41 -5.82
C LEU A 118 -5.42 12.32 -5.14
N TYR A 119 -4.66 11.54 -5.91
CA TYR A 119 -3.78 10.50 -5.39
C TYR A 119 -2.66 11.06 -4.51
N ALA A 120 -2.01 12.15 -4.93
CA ALA A 120 -1.00 12.81 -4.10
C ALA A 120 -1.60 13.33 -2.77
N ALA A 121 -2.85 13.78 -2.75
CA ALA A 121 -3.54 14.14 -1.52
C ALA A 121 -3.83 12.92 -0.63
N ILE A 122 -4.17 11.75 -1.20
CA ILE A 122 -4.31 10.50 -0.46
C ILE A 122 -2.99 10.15 0.22
N LEU A 123 -1.90 10.03 -0.55
CA LEU A 123 -0.57 9.71 -0.03
C LEU A 123 -0.13 10.70 1.07
N ALA A 124 -0.34 12.00 0.85
CA ALA A 124 0.00 12.99 1.87
C ALA A 124 -0.80 12.82 3.17
N ASN A 125 -2.08 12.42 3.10
CA ASN A 125 -2.88 12.13 4.30
C ASN A 125 -2.44 10.83 4.99
N VAL A 126 -2.06 9.79 4.22
CA VAL A 126 -1.46 8.54 4.74
C VAL A 126 -0.23 8.88 5.59
N HIS A 127 0.73 9.64 5.02
CA HIS A 127 1.95 10.06 5.74
C HIS A 127 1.68 10.98 6.94
N LEU A 128 0.61 11.77 6.89
CA LEU A 128 0.17 12.62 8.01
C LEU A 128 -0.66 11.88 9.07
N GLN A 129 -0.91 10.58 8.87
CA GLN A 129 -1.78 9.75 9.72
C GLN A 129 -3.19 10.32 9.86
N ARG A 130 -3.69 10.97 8.79
CA ARG A 130 -5.06 11.46 8.69
C ARG A 130 -5.93 10.39 8.04
N HIS A 131 -6.07 9.27 8.74
CA HIS A 131 -6.65 8.03 8.20
C HIS A 131 -8.07 8.23 7.65
N GLN A 132 -8.92 8.99 8.34
CA GLN A 132 -10.28 9.27 7.87
C GLN A 132 -10.31 10.07 6.56
N ASP A 133 -9.41 11.06 6.42
CA ASP A 133 -9.31 11.86 5.19
C ASP A 133 -8.75 11.00 4.05
N ALA A 134 -7.79 10.12 4.34
CA ALA A 134 -7.26 9.16 3.38
C ALA A 134 -8.35 8.22 2.86
N VAL A 135 -9.14 7.58 3.74
CA VAL A 135 -10.27 6.72 3.35
C VAL A 135 -11.25 7.47 2.45
N MET A 136 -11.67 8.67 2.85
CA MET A 136 -12.64 9.47 2.08
C MET A 136 -12.11 9.81 0.67
N LEU A 137 -10.85 10.20 0.56
CA LEU A 137 -10.24 10.53 -0.73
C LEU A 137 -9.99 9.28 -1.59
N THR A 138 -9.64 8.15 -0.97
CA THR A 138 -9.50 6.86 -1.66
C THR A 138 -10.85 6.39 -2.21
N ASP A 139 -11.93 6.49 -1.44
CA ASP A 139 -13.28 6.19 -1.92
C ASP A 139 -13.66 7.09 -3.11
N LYS A 140 -13.29 8.37 -3.04
CA LYS A 140 -13.55 9.32 -4.12
C LYS A 140 -12.77 8.97 -5.40
N ILE A 141 -11.48 8.64 -5.30
CA ILE A 141 -10.70 8.30 -6.50
C ILE A 141 -11.16 6.97 -7.11
N LEU A 142 -11.57 5.99 -6.30
CA LEU A 142 -12.10 4.72 -6.79
C LEU A 142 -13.49 4.88 -7.44
N ALA A 143 -14.33 5.79 -6.95
CA ALA A 143 -15.60 6.12 -7.59
C ALA A 143 -15.40 6.83 -8.94
N TYR A 144 -14.39 7.71 -9.03
CA TYR A 144 -14.07 8.42 -10.27
C TYR A 144 -13.30 7.55 -11.27
N ASN A 145 -12.38 6.71 -10.81
CA ASN A 145 -11.55 5.87 -11.65
C ASN A 145 -11.62 4.40 -11.19
N PRO A 146 -12.70 3.67 -11.53
CA PRO A 146 -12.91 2.29 -11.07
C PRO A 146 -11.80 1.31 -11.47
N GLU A 147 -11.16 1.54 -12.62
CA GLU A 147 -10.01 0.76 -13.09
C GLU A 147 -8.76 0.94 -12.21
N ASP A 148 -8.77 1.95 -11.33
CA ASP A 148 -7.73 2.24 -10.34
C ASP A 148 -6.30 2.15 -10.90
N ASN A 149 -6.07 2.82 -12.03
CA ASN A 149 -4.79 2.79 -12.74
C ASN A 149 -3.59 3.27 -11.88
N GLN A 150 -3.85 3.94 -10.75
CA GLN A 150 -2.83 4.44 -9.83
C GLN A 150 -2.64 3.51 -8.61
N GLY A 151 -3.45 2.46 -8.44
CA GLY A 151 -3.34 1.51 -7.34
C GLY A 151 -3.79 2.05 -5.98
N ALA A 152 -4.72 3.01 -5.93
CA ALA A 152 -5.24 3.57 -4.68
C ALA A 152 -5.98 2.54 -3.81
N ARG A 153 -6.53 1.48 -4.42
CA ARG A 153 -7.23 0.41 -3.70
C ARG A 153 -6.33 -0.22 -2.63
N TRP A 154 -5.02 -0.33 -2.88
CA TRP A 154 -4.06 -0.95 -1.96
C TRP A 154 -3.86 -0.16 -0.67
N LEU A 155 -4.28 1.10 -0.62
CA LEU A 155 -4.24 1.92 0.59
C LEU A 155 -5.53 1.78 1.44
N LEU A 156 -6.63 1.31 0.86
CA LEU A 156 -7.95 1.40 1.49
C LEU A 156 -8.09 0.46 2.69
N GLY A 157 -7.76 -0.83 2.54
CA GLY A 157 -7.91 -1.82 3.61
C GLY A 157 -7.16 -1.45 4.88
N SER A 158 -5.92 -0.99 4.70
CA SER A 158 -5.02 -0.58 5.77
C SER A 158 -5.47 0.70 6.48
N GLU A 159 -6.00 1.69 5.74
CA GLU A 159 -6.56 2.90 6.33
C GLU A 159 -7.89 2.66 7.05
N LEU A 160 -8.73 1.74 6.54
CA LEU A 160 -9.95 1.30 7.24
C LEU A 160 -9.62 0.62 8.58
N LEU A 161 -8.58 -0.22 8.61
CA LEU A 161 -8.11 -0.84 9.85
C LEU A 161 -7.65 0.21 10.87
N ARG A 162 -6.90 1.24 10.41
CA ARG A 162 -6.42 2.35 11.27
C ARG A 162 -7.51 3.32 11.74
N THR A 163 -8.62 3.43 11.00
CA THR A 163 -9.81 4.20 11.43
C THR A 163 -10.73 3.40 12.37
N GLY A 164 -10.53 2.08 12.47
CA GLY A 164 -11.35 1.19 13.29
C GLY A 164 -12.61 0.67 12.59
N ASP A 165 -12.79 0.91 11.29
CA ASP A 165 -13.87 0.32 10.48
C ASP A 165 -13.51 -1.12 10.10
N HIS A 166 -13.52 -1.99 11.12
CA HIS A 166 -13.07 -3.38 11.02
C HIS A 166 -13.91 -4.23 10.05
N GLU A 167 -15.22 -3.94 9.94
CA GLU A 167 -16.11 -4.68 9.05
C GLU A 167 -15.76 -4.39 7.59
N ARG A 168 -15.60 -3.12 7.24
CA ARG A 168 -15.24 -2.73 5.88
C ARG A 168 -13.80 -3.09 5.55
N ALA A 169 -12.88 -2.94 6.52
CA ALA A 169 -11.51 -3.42 6.39
C ALA A 169 -11.48 -4.92 6.07
N PHE A 170 -12.24 -5.74 6.80
CA PHE A 170 -12.32 -7.19 6.53
C PHE A 170 -12.75 -7.48 5.09
N SER A 171 -13.80 -6.81 4.60
CA SER A 171 -14.27 -6.98 3.23
C SER A 171 -13.20 -6.66 2.20
N VAL A 172 -12.58 -5.49 2.29
CA VAL A 172 -11.55 -5.02 1.33
C VAL A 172 -10.30 -5.90 1.39
N LEU A 173 -9.80 -6.19 2.59
CA LEU A 173 -8.61 -7.02 2.77
C LEU A 173 -8.82 -8.41 2.21
N LYS A 174 -9.97 -9.04 2.50
CA LYS A 174 -10.29 -10.38 2.02
C LYS A 174 -10.48 -10.45 0.50
N GLU A 175 -11.09 -9.43 -0.10
CA GLU A 175 -11.32 -9.37 -1.54
C GLU A 175 -10.00 -9.33 -2.33
N HIS A 176 -8.98 -8.70 -1.76
CA HIS A 176 -7.77 -8.31 -2.48
C HIS A 176 -6.47 -8.97 -1.99
N ALA A 177 -6.51 -9.77 -0.91
CA ALA A 177 -5.31 -10.37 -0.33
C ALA A 177 -4.56 -11.32 -1.28
N ASP A 178 -5.28 -12.02 -2.17
CA ASP A 178 -4.66 -12.88 -3.18
C ASP A 178 -3.86 -12.10 -4.24
N GLU A 179 -4.18 -10.81 -4.45
CA GLU A 179 -3.50 -9.93 -5.41
C GLU A 179 -2.41 -9.06 -4.76
N PHE A 180 -2.59 -8.72 -3.48
CA PHE A 180 -1.70 -7.82 -2.74
C PHE A 180 -1.29 -8.41 -1.39
N SER A 181 -0.12 -9.03 -1.39
CA SER A 181 0.47 -9.75 -0.25
C SER A 181 0.39 -9.06 1.13
N PRO A 182 0.60 -7.73 1.27
CA PRO A 182 0.47 -7.07 2.57
C PRO A 182 -0.90 -7.23 3.24
N TYR A 183 -1.98 -7.41 2.47
CA TYR A 183 -3.32 -7.56 3.04
C TYR A 183 -3.51 -8.88 3.79
N TRP A 184 -2.72 -9.91 3.50
CA TRP A 184 -2.70 -11.12 4.32
C TRP A 184 -2.21 -10.85 5.75
N TYR A 185 -1.22 -9.97 5.90
CA TYR A 185 -0.72 -9.57 7.22
C TYR A 185 -1.75 -8.77 8.01
N GLU A 186 -2.44 -7.83 7.35
CA GLU A 186 -3.46 -7.02 8.00
C GLU A 186 -4.72 -7.81 8.32
N LEU A 187 -5.12 -8.74 7.45
CA LEU A 187 -6.20 -9.69 7.73
C LEU A 187 -5.84 -10.61 8.91
N GLY A 188 -4.59 -11.07 8.97
CA GLY A 188 -4.06 -11.81 10.11
C GLY A 188 -4.11 -11.01 11.41
N LEU A 189 -3.70 -9.72 11.36
CA LEU A 189 -3.79 -8.80 12.50
C LEU A 189 -5.24 -8.63 12.94
N LEU A 190 -6.17 -8.37 12.02
CA LEU A 190 -7.58 -8.20 12.32
C LEU A 190 -8.18 -9.45 13.01
N HIS A 191 -7.90 -10.64 12.50
CA HIS A 191 -8.32 -11.89 13.14
C HIS A 191 -7.68 -12.07 14.52
N PHE A 192 -6.41 -11.70 14.68
CA PHE A 192 -5.72 -11.78 15.97
C PHE A 192 -6.38 -10.86 17.00
N LEU A 193 -6.70 -9.63 16.63
CA LEU A 193 -7.40 -8.66 17.48
C LEU A 193 -8.80 -9.14 17.90
N ASN A 194 -9.46 -9.91 17.04
CA ASN A 194 -10.75 -10.54 17.34
C ASN A 194 -10.61 -11.83 18.20
N GLY A 195 -9.39 -12.23 18.58
CA GLY A 195 -9.14 -13.47 19.33
C GLY A 195 -9.25 -14.75 18.49
N GLU A 196 -9.35 -14.61 17.16
CA GLU A 196 -9.54 -15.72 16.22
C GLU A 196 -8.18 -16.29 15.78
N HIS A 197 -7.37 -16.74 16.74
CA HIS A 197 -5.95 -17.09 16.50
C HIS A 197 -5.71 -18.12 15.38
N VAL A 198 -6.62 -19.07 15.16
CA VAL A 198 -6.52 -20.03 14.05
C VAL A 198 -6.67 -19.34 12.70
N LYS A 199 -7.64 -18.42 12.55
CA LYS A 199 -7.83 -17.65 11.32
C LYS A 199 -6.66 -16.69 11.10
N ALA A 200 -6.18 -16.08 12.19
CA ALA A 200 -4.98 -15.24 12.16
C ALA A 200 -3.77 -16.02 11.64
N ALA A 201 -3.53 -17.23 12.17
CA ALA A 201 -2.44 -18.08 11.72
C ALA A 201 -2.56 -18.46 10.24
N THR A 202 -3.76 -18.79 9.75
CA THR A 202 -3.96 -19.10 8.33
C THR A 202 -3.67 -17.89 7.45
N ALA A 203 -4.19 -16.70 7.80
CA ALA A 203 -3.91 -15.48 7.04
C ALA A 203 -2.42 -15.11 7.04
N PHE A 204 -1.75 -15.21 8.20
CA PHE A 204 -0.30 -14.96 8.27
C PHE A 204 0.52 -15.96 7.45
N ARG A 205 0.14 -17.24 7.45
CA ARG A 205 0.82 -18.25 6.62
C ARG A 205 0.73 -17.93 5.13
N HIS A 206 -0.42 -17.44 4.65
CA HIS A 206 -0.52 -16.89 3.29
C HIS A 206 0.45 -15.71 3.09
N GLY A 207 0.45 -14.74 4.01
CA GLY A 207 1.37 -13.59 3.92
C GLY A 207 2.84 -14.00 3.88
N PHE A 208 3.25 -15.00 4.68
CA PHE A 208 4.62 -15.51 4.70
C PHE A 208 5.01 -16.23 3.40
N ALA A 209 4.02 -16.86 2.75
CA ALA A 209 4.19 -17.57 1.50
C ALA A 209 4.26 -16.64 0.28
N THR A 210 3.60 -15.48 0.32
CA THR A 210 3.53 -14.55 -0.81
C THR A 210 4.55 -13.42 -0.69
N ASN A 211 4.79 -12.88 0.50
CA ASN A 211 5.87 -11.91 0.76
C ASN A 211 6.54 -12.19 2.11
N THR A 212 7.67 -12.90 2.09
CA THR A 212 8.38 -13.29 3.31
C THR A 212 9.08 -12.13 4.02
N TYR A 213 9.43 -11.07 3.30
CA TYR A 213 10.22 -9.95 3.81
C TYR A 213 9.46 -9.14 4.86
N ILE A 214 8.14 -9.01 4.70
CA ILE A 214 7.28 -8.31 5.67
C ILE A 214 7.39 -8.97 7.06
N ALA A 215 7.31 -10.30 7.14
CA ALA A 215 7.48 -11.02 8.40
C ALA A 215 8.88 -10.80 9.00
N GLU A 216 9.93 -10.81 8.19
CA GLU A 216 11.30 -10.55 8.66
C GLU A 216 11.44 -9.15 9.26
N MET A 217 10.93 -8.13 8.57
CA MET A 217 10.95 -6.75 9.04
C MET A 217 10.14 -6.57 10.33
N LEU A 218 8.92 -7.12 10.38
CA LEU A 218 8.09 -7.11 11.59
C LEU A 218 8.76 -7.83 12.77
N CYS A 219 9.60 -8.83 12.50
CA CYS A 219 10.35 -9.57 13.51
C CYS A 219 11.75 -8.99 13.82
N GLY A 220 12.06 -7.79 13.30
CA GLY A 220 13.24 -7.02 13.67
C GLY A 220 14.41 -7.08 12.67
N ASN A 221 14.32 -7.83 11.57
CA ASN A 221 15.27 -7.75 10.47
C ASN A 221 14.86 -6.62 9.52
N LEU A 222 15.21 -5.37 9.85
CA LEU A 222 14.74 -4.17 9.14
C LEU A 222 15.25 -4.05 7.70
N HIS A 223 16.34 -4.74 7.36
CA HIS A 223 16.97 -4.70 6.04
C HIS A 223 17.31 -6.12 5.56
N PRO A 224 16.29 -6.95 5.26
CA PRO A 224 16.53 -8.30 4.79
C PRO A 224 17.20 -8.27 3.41
N PHE A 225 18.10 -9.22 3.17
CA PHE A 225 18.74 -9.34 1.87
C PHE A 225 17.80 -9.95 0.83
N PRO A 226 17.84 -9.50 -0.43
CA PRO A 226 17.04 -10.09 -1.50
C PRO A 226 17.38 -11.56 -1.69
N LEU A 227 16.35 -12.37 -1.95
CA LEU A 227 16.44 -13.81 -2.17
C LEU A 227 16.55 -14.05 -3.68
N ALA A 228 17.27 -15.10 -4.07
CA ALA A 228 17.39 -15.51 -5.46
C ALA A 228 16.18 -16.35 -5.90
N VAL A 229 14.99 -15.76 -5.83
CA VAL A 229 13.71 -16.39 -6.15
C VAL A 229 12.88 -15.50 -7.05
N TRP A 230 12.06 -16.12 -7.91
CA TRP A 230 11.06 -15.39 -8.67
C TRP A 230 9.92 -14.91 -7.75
N HIS A 231 9.46 -13.68 -7.94
CA HIS A 231 8.31 -13.14 -7.25
C HIS A 231 7.56 -12.17 -8.18
N ASP A 232 6.27 -11.97 -7.91
CA ASP A 232 5.52 -10.88 -8.53
C ASP A 232 5.83 -9.53 -7.85
N PHE A 233 5.11 -8.49 -8.25
CA PHE A 233 5.28 -7.15 -7.65
C PHE A 233 4.92 -7.14 -6.16
N SER A 234 3.93 -7.93 -5.72
CA SER A 234 3.45 -7.94 -4.34
C SER A 234 4.40 -8.68 -3.40
N GLY A 235 5.14 -9.67 -3.92
CA GLY A 235 6.12 -10.47 -3.20
C GLY A 235 7.52 -9.85 -3.11
N SER A 236 7.74 -8.68 -3.71
CA SER A 236 9.05 -8.03 -3.76
C SER A 236 9.51 -7.47 -2.40
N LEU A 237 10.82 -7.27 -2.28
CA LEU A 237 11.42 -6.56 -1.15
C LEU A 237 10.94 -5.09 -1.09
N ASP A 238 10.86 -4.41 -2.23
CA ASP A 238 10.41 -3.01 -2.30
C ASP A 238 8.99 -2.84 -1.72
N THR A 239 8.06 -3.73 -2.09
CA THR A 239 6.70 -3.73 -1.53
C THR A 239 6.71 -3.93 -0.01
N ALA A 240 7.62 -4.76 0.50
CA ALA A 240 7.75 -4.98 1.94
C ALA A 240 8.32 -3.75 2.67
N GLU A 241 9.31 -3.09 2.09
CA GLU A 241 9.91 -1.85 2.62
C GLU A 241 8.86 -0.72 2.68
N ASP A 242 8.13 -0.50 1.58
CA ASP A 242 7.06 0.50 1.50
C ASP A 242 5.95 0.23 2.52
N TYR A 243 5.53 -1.04 2.63
CA TYR A 243 4.55 -1.46 3.62
C TYR A 243 5.07 -1.22 5.05
N TYR A 244 6.27 -1.67 5.37
CA TYR A 244 6.82 -1.55 6.72
C TYR A 244 7.01 -0.07 7.12
N ALA A 245 7.55 0.75 6.22
CA ALA A 245 7.74 2.19 6.45
C ALA A 245 6.41 2.90 6.76
N THR A 246 5.32 2.48 6.12
CA THR A 246 4.01 3.12 6.25
C THR A 246 3.19 2.56 7.43
N TYR A 247 3.23 1.24 7.65
CA TYR A 247 2.28 0.53 8.50
C TYR A 247 2.88 -0.02 9.80
N SER A 248 4.20 0.00 9.99
CA SER A 248 4.82 -0.39 11.27
C SER A 248 4.27 0.31 12.51
N PRO A 249 3.80 1.59 12.47
CA PRO A 249 3.17 2.20 13.65
C PRO A 249 1.88 1.51 14.11
N LEU A 250 1.13 0.88 13.19
CA LEU A 250 -0.05 0.09 13.56
C LEU A 250 0.37 -1.18 14.33
N TRP A 251 1.38 -1.89 13.83
CA TRP A 251 1.94 -3.08 14.47
C TRP A 251 2.52 -2.78 15.86
N GLY A 252 3.16 -1.63 16.02
CA GLY A 252 3.71 -1.18 17.32
C GLY A 252 2.66 -1.02 18.43
N GLN A 253 1.38 -0.86 18.08
CA GLN A 253 0.28 -0.80 19.04
C GLN A 253 -0.09 -2.19 19.61
N TYR A 254 0.31 -3.26 18.91
CA TYR A 254 -0.06 -4.64 19.21
C TYR A 254 1.18 -5.54 19.34
N PRO A 255 2.05 -5.33 20.34
CA PRO A 255 3.29 -6.09 20.49
C PRO A 255 3.07 -7.60 20.64
N GLU A 256 1.93 -8.03 21.18
CA GLU A 256 1.60 -9.46 21.26
C GLU A 256 1.40 -10.09 19.87
N ALA A 257 0.85 -9.34 18.90
CA ALA A 257 0.70 -9.81 17.52
C ALA A 257 2.08 -10.04 16.87
N LEU A 258 3.08 -9.21 17.20
CA LEU A 258 4.46 -9.42 16.74
C LEU A 258 5.08 -10.70 17.32
N LEU A 259 4.81 -11.01 18.60
CA LEU A 259 5.22 -12.28 19.19
C LEU A 259 4.56 -13.47 18.49
N PHE A 260 3.27 -13.35 18.18
CA PHE A 260 2.52 -14.36 17.44
C PHE A 260 3.11 -14.60 16.05
N VAL A 261 3.35 -13.52 15.28
CA VAL A 261 3.96 -13.57 13.94
C VAL A 261 5.35 -14.22 14.02
N ASN A 262 6.21 -13.75 14.92
CA ASN A 262 7.57 -14.31 15.08
C ASN A 262 7.56 -15.80 15.44
N TRP A 263 6.70 -16.22 16.37
CA TRP A 263 6.55 -17.62 16.72
C TRP A 263 6.08 -18.46 15.53
N LEU A 264 5.04 -18.01 14.83
CA LEU A 264 4.44 -18.75 13.73
C LEU A 264 5.38 -18.83 12.51
N TYR A 265 6.05 -17.73 12.17
CA TYR A 265 7.00 -17.63 11.07
C TYR A 265 8.17 -18.63 11.23
N ASN A 266 8.56 -18.90 12.47
CA ASN A 266 9.63 -19.83 12.84
C ASN A 266 9.13 -21.23 13.24
N HIS A 267 7.84 -21.51 13.14
CA HIS A 267 7.30 -22.84 13.44
C HIS A 267 7.73 -23.85 12.37
N SER A 268 8.18 -25.05 12.77
CA SER A 268 8.76 -26.04 11.86
C SER A 268 7.86 -26.42 10.69
N SER A 269 6.56 -26.63 10.93
CA SER A 269 5.60 -26.94 9.86
C SER A 269 5.39 -25.77 8.89
N VAL A 270 5.47 -24.52 9.38
CA VAL A 270 5.33 -23.31 8.54
C VAL A 270 6.59 -23.08 7.73
N LEU A 271 7.77 -23.34 8.31
CA LEU A 271 9.03 -23.35 7.57
C LEU A 271 9.03 -24.38 6.45
N HIS A 272 8.48 -25.58 6.71
CA HIS A 272 8.34 -26.61 5.68
C HIS A 272 7.41 -26.17 4.56
N GLU A 273 6.22 -25.66 4.90
CA GLU A 273 5.25 -25.10 3.93
C GLU A 273 5.89 -24.02 3.04
N ARG A 274 6.57 -23.04 3.65
CA ARG A 274 7.28 -21.99 2.92
C ARG A 274 8.39 -22.55 2.03
N SER A 275 9.12 -23.56 2.50
CA SER A 275 10.19 -24.19 1.71
C SER A 275 9.68 -24.84 0.42
N GLU A 276 8.47 -25.43 0.43
CA GLU A 276 7.88 -26.01 -0.78
C GLU A 276 7.57 -24.93 -1.82
N ILE A 277 7.10 -23.77 -1.38
CA ILE A 277 6.73 -22.63 -2.23
C ILE A 277 7.97 -21.91 -2.76
N ILE A 278 8.97 -21.69 -1.89
CA ILE A 278 10.27 -21.11 -2.25
C ILE A 278 10.95 -21.97 -3.31
N LYS A 279 10.88 -23.29 -3.22
CA LYS A 279 11.42 -24.18 -4.25
C LYS A 279 10.82 -23.93 -5.63
N CYS A 280 9.51 -23.70 -5.73
CA CYS A 280 8.88 -23.33 -7.01
C CYS A 280 9.42 -21.99 -7.53
N ALA A 281 9.57 -21.01 -6.65
CA ALA A 281 10.08 -19.69 -6.98
C ALA A 281 11.56 -19.70 -7.41
N GLU A 282 12.40 -20.53 -6.79
CA GLU A 282 13.79 -20.80 -7.19
C GLU A 282 13.89 -21.48 -8.56
N MET A 283 12.92 -22.32 -8.93
CA MET A 283 12.88 -22.94 -10.25
C MET A 283 12.50 -21.91 -11.34
N LEU A 284 11.52 -21.06 -11.05
CA LEU A 284 11.02 -20.04 -11.99
C LEU A 284 12.09 -19.00 -12.37
N ILE A 285 13.02 -18.65 -11.47
CA ILE A 285 14.05 -17.65 -11.79
C ILE A 285 15.10 -18.18 -12.79
N GLN A 286 15.20 -19.49 -12.96
CA GLN A 286 16.18 -20.14 -13.83
C GLN A 286 15.56 -20.73 -15.10
N GLU A 287 14.24 -20.67 -15.24
CA GLU A 287 13.50 -21.30 -16.32
C GLU A 287 13.02 -20.25 -17.32
N ASP A 288 13.30 -20.49 -18.59
CA ASP A 288 12.91 -19.63 -19.70
C ASP A 288 11.82 -20.28 -20.58
N ASP A 289 11.60 -21.60 -20.44
CA ASP A 289 10.56 -22.32 -21.18
C ASP A 289 9.17 -22.01 -20.63
N PHE A 290 8.30 -21.47 -21.49
CA PHE A 290 6.97 -21.04 -21.13
C PHE A 290 6.08 -22.18 -20.58
N GLU A 291 6.13 -23.38 -21.17
CA GLU A 291 5.29 -24.50 -20.75
C GLU A 291 5.74 -25.03 -19.37
N ILE A 292 7.06 -25.04 -19.13
CA ILE A 292 7.62 -25.44 -17.83
C ILE A 292 7.27 -24.38 -16.77
N CYS A 293 7.46 -23.10 -17.06
CA CYS A 293 7.07 -22.01 -16.18
C CYS A 293 5.58 -22.07 -15.80
N GLU A 294 4.69 -22.31 -16.77
CA GLU A 294 3.26 -22.47 -16.51
C GLU A 294 2.98 -23.66 -15.58
N SER A 295 3.66 -24.79 -15.79
CA SER A 295 3.54 -25.96 -14.91
C SER A 295 4.01 -25.67 -13.48
N ILE A 296 5.11 -24.93 -13.31
CA ILE A 296 5.63 -24.56 -11.99
C ILE A 296 4.68 -23.58 -11.29
N LEU A 297 4.15 -22.59 -12.00
CA LEU A 297 3.15 -21.64 -11.46
C LEU A 297 1.88 -22.37 -11.00
N ARG A 298 1.38 -23.35 -11.78
CA ARG A 298 0.24 -24.19 -11.36
C ARG A 298 0.55 -25.02 -10.11
N GLN A 299 1.78 -25.51 -9.98
CA GLN A 299 2.22 -26.21 -8.77
C GLN A 299 2.26 -25.27 -7.57
N GLN A 300 2.80 -24.07 -7.73
CA GLN A 300 2.84 -23.04 -6.69
C GLN A 300 1.43 -22.63 -6.24
N GLU A 301 0.52 -22.41 -7.18
CA GLU A 301 -0.89 -22.12 -6.90
C GLU A 301 -1.56 -23.25 -6.11
N HIS A 302 -1.24 -24.51 -6.43
CA HIS A 302 -1.74 -25.65 -5.67
C HIS A 302 -1.21 -25.67 -4.23
N LEU A 303 0.07 -25.32 -4.02
CA LEU A 303 0.64 -25.19 -2.68
C LEU A 303 -0.01 -24.04 -1.89
N TRP A 304 -0.26 -22.89 -2.51
CA TRP A 304 -0.98 -21.80 -1.87
C TRP A 304 -2.40 -22.20 -1.45
N LYS A 305 -3.13 -22.94 -2.30
CA LYS A 305 -4.48 -23.44 -1.96
C LYS A 305 -4.48 -24.49 -0.84
N ARG A 306 -3.33 -25.10 -0.52
CA ARG A 306 -3.19 -26.02 0.63
C ARG A 306 -3.02 -25.28 1.96
N ILE A 307 -2.73 -23.98 1.94
CA ILE A 307 -2.69 -23.16 3.15
C ILE A 307 -4.13 -22.98 3.65
N ASP A 308 -4.55 -23.88 4.53
CA ASP A 308 -5.89 -23.89 5.09
C ASP A 308 -5.87 -23.75 6.62
N LYS A 309 -7.05 -23.89 7.23
CA LYS A 309 -7.19 -23.87 8.68
C LYS A 309 -6.67 -25.13 9.38
N THR A 310 -6.53 -26.26 8.69
CA THR A 310 -6.24 -27.57 9.28
C THR A 310 -4.90 -27.53 10.00
N LEU A 311 -3.83 -27.11 9.31
CA LEU A 311 -2.52 -26.98 9.94
C LEU A 311 -2.51 -25.87 11.02
N SER A 312 -3.28 -24.80 10.85
CA SER A 312 -3.40 -23.75 11.87
C SER A 312 -4.08 -24.27 13.15
N GLU A 313 -5.10 -25.15 13.05
CA GLU A 313 -5.77 -25.79 14.18
C GLU A 313 -4.81 -26.75 14.93
N GLU A 314 -3.90 -27.40 14.21
CA GLU A 314 -2.86 -28.24 14.79
C GLU A 314 -1.77 -27.43 15.52
N ILE A 315 -1.33 -26.32 14.92
CA ILE A 315 -0.24 -25.48 15.45
C ILE A 315 -0.72 -24.62 16.63
N VAL A 316 -1.90 -24.00 16.53
CA VAL A 316 -2.40 -23.00 17.49
C VAL A 316 -3.03 -23.70 18.69
N GLN A 317 -2.18 -24.23 19.57
CA GLN A 317 -2.58 -24.89 20.80
C GLN A 317 -1.81 -24.35 22.00
N LYS A 318 -2.47 -24.27 23.15
CA LYS A 318 -1.79 -23.90 24.40
C LYS A 318 -0.84 -25.01 24.82
N CYS A 319 0.36 -24.63 25.24
CA CYS A 319 1.34 -25.53 25.80
C CYS A 319 1.48 -25.32 27.31
N ARG A 320 2.03 -26.32 28.00
CA ARG A 320 2.24 -26.25 29.44
C ARG A 320 3.61 -25.65 29.75
N ASN A 321 3.66 -24.61 30.57
CA ASN A 321 4.92 -24.03 31.04
C ASN A 321 5.54 -24.85 32.19
N MET A 322 6.72 -24.44 32.67
CA MET A 322 7.42 -25.12 33.77
C MET A 322 6.63 -25.11 35.10
N ASN A 323 5.75 -24.12 35.30
CA ASN A 323 4.88 -24.02 36.47
C ASN A 323 3.60 -24.85 36.33
N GLY A 324 3.42 -25.52 35.19
CA GLY A 324 2.27 -26.36 34.91
C GLY A 324 1.04 -25.62 34.38
N GLU A 325 1.14 -24.33 34.07
CA GLU A 325 0.07 -23.49 33.54
C GLU A 325 -0.04 -23.64 32.01
N TYR A 326 -1.27 -23.56 31.49
CA TYR A 326 -1.53 -23.55 30.05
C TYR A 326 -1.44 -22.14 29.50
N ILE A 327 -0.40 -21.87 28.73
CA ILE A 327 -0.14 -20.57 28.12
C ILE A 327 -0.01 -20.71 26.60
N TRP A 328 -0.08 -19.58 25.91
CA TRP A 328 0.16 -19.55 24.48
C TRP A 328 1.65 -19.73 24.15
N PRO A 329 2.00 -20.49 23.10
CA PRO A 329 3.40 -20.77 22.76
C PRO A 329 4.26 -19.53 22.52
N TRP A 330 3.70 -18.47 21.92
CA TRP A 330 4.41 -17.21 21.66
C TRP A 330 4.73 -16.41 22.93
N ILE A 331 4.10 -16.72 24.06
CA ILE A 331 4.37 -16.12 25.38
C ILE A 331 5.39 -16.96 26.17
N LEU A 332 5.58 -18.23 25.83
CA LEU A 332 6.43 -19.17 26.55
C LEU A 332 7.86 -18.64 26.84
N PRO A 333 8.58 -18.01 25.88
CA PRO A 333 9.93 -17.48 26.13
C PRO A 333 9.99 -16.45 27.26
N PHE A 334 8.88 -15.74 27.50
CA PHE A 334 8.78 -14.68 28.52
C PHE A 334 8.22 -15.18 29.85
N SER A 335 7.68 -16.40 29.89
CA SER A 335 7.08 -17.00 31.10
C SER A 335 8.09 -17.72 32.00
N ALA A 336 9.23 -18.15 31.46
CA ALA A 336 10.21 -18.98 32.18
C ALA A 336 11.32 -18.16 32.87
N ALA A 337 11.46 -16.87 32.54
CA ALA A 337 12.47 -16.00 33.14
C ALA A 337 11.78 -15.02 34.09
N GLY A 338 12.29 -14.90 35.31
CA GLY A 338 11.96 -13.81 36.25
C GLY A 338 12.47 -12.45 35.75
N MET A 339 12.15 -12.07 34.51
CA MET A 339 12.34 -10.71 34.01
C MET A 339 11.27 -9.83 34.68
N LYS A 340 11.69 -9.09 35.70
CA LYS A 340 10.94 -7.94 36.19
C LYS A 340 10.62 -7.05 34.98
N HIS A 341 9.34 -6.78 34.76
CA HIS A 341 8.85 -5.78 33.81
C HIS A 341 9.43 -4.40 34.16
N SER A 342 10.62 -4.09 33.67
CA SER A 342 11.22 -2.78 33.80
C SER A 342 12.34 -2.57 32.78
N SER A 343 12.04 -2.72 31.48
CA SER A 343 12.81 -2.12 30.36
C SER A 343 12.37 -2.73 29.02
N ILE A 344 11.14 -2.45 28.59
CA ILE A 344 10.91 -2.26 27.15
C ILE A 344 10.90 -0.74 26.98
N GLN A 345 12.11 -0.16 26.99
CA GLN A 345 12.31 1.17 26.45
C GLN A 345 12.52 0.95 24.95
N TYR A 346 11.51 1.36 24.18
CA TYR A 346 11.56 1.45 22.73
C TYR A 346 12.83 2.20 22.31
N GLN A 347 13.66 1.55 21.49
CA GLN A 347 14.69 2.20 20.66
C GLN A 347 14.25 2.10 19.22
#